data_AF-A0AA44EMG3-F1
#
_entry.id   AF-A0AA44EMG3-F1
#
_cell.length_a   1.000
_cell.length_b   1.000
_cell.length_c   1.000
_cell.angle_alpha   90.00
_cell.angle_beta   90.00
_cell.angle_gamma   90.00
#
_symmetry.space_group_name_H-M   'P 1'
#
loop_
_entity.id
_entity.type
_entity.pdbx_description
1 polymer ?
#
loop_
_entity_poly.entity_id
_entity_poly.type
_entity_poly.pdbx_seq_one_letter_code
_entity_poly.pdbx_strand_id
1 'polypeptide(L)'
;MSDDTPDNLFMWSAEQIAARDGVTKQAVSKTVQAILAVMKNVPVERDGRGRVLRISLAHYDHHRERFMNPAKMATPPAEKTFQSDSFEEASRQKEWLKVHREKIRLEEDISNLIRADKLNEASRTIKHEISLIIHRLQNRAEELAAIVAKEGVHGARVALRTIAHDMANDIADRMVGLAADAPEHDPLIEKLPS
;
A
#
# COMPACT_ATOMS: atom_id res chain seq x y z
N MET A 1 -48.96 -8.95 -17.56
CA MET A 1 -48.88 -9.24 -16.13
C MET A 1 -47.46 -9.64 -15.81
N SER A 2 -46.66 -8.67 -15.35
CA SER A 2 -45.44 -8.88 -14.57
C SER A 2 -45.29 -7.61 -13.74
N ASP A 3 -46.06 -7.60 -12.66
CA ASP A 3 -46.01 -6.62 -11.58
C ASP A 3 -44.77 -6.98 -10.76
N ASP A 4 -43.63 -6.46 -11.18
CA ASP A 4 -42.37 -6.53 -10.45
C ASP A 4 -42.08 -5.13 -9.94
N THR A 5 -42.94 -4.69 -9.01
CA THR A 5 -42.73 -3.47 -8.24
C THR A 5 -42.04 -3.91 -6.95
N PRO A 6 -40.74 -3.63 -6.74
CA PRO A 6 -40.13 -3.85 -5.44
C PRO A 6 -40.96 -3.13 -4.39
N ASP A 7 -41.44 -3.88 -3.40
CA ASP A 7 -42.42 -3.53 -2.37
C ASP A 7 -41.96 -2.41 -1.39
N ASN A 8 -40.99 -1.58 -1.81
CA ASN A 8 -40.41 -0.50 -1.01
C ASN A 8 -39.89 0.69 -1.83
N LEU A 9 -40.44 0.92 -3.04
CA LEU A 9 -40.12 2.12 -3.82
C LEU A 9 -41.14 3.24 -3.55
N PHE A 10 -40.69 4.34 -2.96
CA PHE A 10 -41.50 5.55 -2.81
C PHE A 10 -41.71 6.22 -4.19
N MET A 11 -42.88 6.00 -4.77
CA MET A 11 -43.29 6.54 -6.06
C MET A 11 -43.95 7.91 -5.88
N TRP A 12 -43.33 8.97 -6.38
CA TRP A 12 -43.85 10.33 -6.27
C TRP A 12 -44.27 10.90 -7.63
N SER A 13 -45.29 11.73 -7.62
CA SER A 13 -45.70 12.48 -8.81
C SER A 13 -44.76 13.66 -9.08
N ALA A 14 -44.72 14.12 -10.33
CA ALA A 14 -43.91 15.28 -10.70
C ALA A 14 -44.31 16.57 -9.93
N GLU A 15 -45.55 16.65 -9.43
CA GLU A 15 -46.03 17.76 -8.61
C GLU A 15 -45.51 17.70 -7.17
N GLN A 16 -45.46 16.50 -6.58
CA GLN A 16 -44.92 16.30 -5.23
C GLN A 16 -43.41 16.57 -5.17
N ILE A 17 -42.68 16.13 -6.21
CA ILE A 17 -41.24 16.40 -6.34
C ILE A 17 -40.99 17.89 -6.56
N ALA A 18 -41.78 18.55 -7.41
CA ALA A 18 -41.68 19.99 -7.66
C ALA A 18 -41.91 20.82 -6.38
N ALA A 19 -42.90 20.44 -5.57
CA ALA A 19 -43.20 21.11 -4.31
C ALA A 19 -42.10 20.93 -3.26
N ARG A 20 -41.48 19.74 -3.17
CA ARG A 20 -40.34 19.47 -2.27
C ARG A 20 -39.09 20.24 -2.68
N ASP A 21 -38.76 20.21 -3.97
CA ASP A 21 -37.49 20.72 -4.49
C ASP A 21 -37.52 22.23 -4.81
N GLY A 22 -38.69 22.88 -4.69
CA GLY A 22 -38.85 24.30 -5.01
C GLY A 22 -38.66 24.61 -6.49
N VAL A 23 -38.91 23.65 -7.38
CA VAL A 23 -38.71 23.77 -8.84
C VAL A 23 -40.04 23.64 -9.59
N THR A 24 -40.08 24.12 -10.84
CA THR A 24 -41.30 24.02 -11.65
C THR A 24 -41.56 22.59 -12.12
N LYS A 25 -42.84 22.21 -12.23
CA LYS A 25 -43.28 20.87 -12.73
C LYS A 25 -42.64 20.52 -14.08
N GLN A 26 -42.45 21.50 -14.96
CA GLN A 26 -41.81 21.32 -16.27
C GLN A 26 -40.33 20.96 -16.16
N ALA A 27 -39.60 21.50 -15.18
CA ALA A 27 -38.20 21.17 -14.94
C ALA A 27 -38.05 19.72 -14.47
N VAL A 28 -38.93 19.28 -13.57
CA VAL A 28 -38.99 17.88 -13.11
C VAL A 28 -39.28 16.94 -14.29
N SER A 29 -40.25 17.27 -15.15
CA SER A 29 -40.57 16.45 -16.34
C SER A 29 -39.39 16.31 -17.32
N LYS A 30 -38.60 17.36 -17.52
CA LYS A 30 -37.37 17.28 -18.36
C LYS A 30 -36.32 16.36 -17.72
N THR A 31 -36.10 16.47 -16.41
CA THR A 31 -35.16 15.61 -15.68
C THR A 31 -35.61 14.14 -15.72
N VAL A 32 -36.91 13.87 -15.58
CA VAL A 32 -37.49 12.52 -15.71
C VAL A 32 -37.27 11.95 -17.11
N GLN A 33 -37.42 12.76 -18.17
CA GLN A 33 -37.11 12.31 -19.54
C GLN A 33 -35.62 12.00 -19.72
N ALA A 34 -34.72 12.80 -19.15
CA ALA A 34 -33.28 12.53 -19.17
C ALA A 34 -32.93 11.23 -18.42
N ILE A 35 -33.54 11.01 -17.25
CA ILE A 35 -33.40 9.78 -16.46
C ILE A 35 -33.78 8.56 -17.29
N LEU A 36 -34.93 8.61 -17.96
CA LEU A 36 -35.42 7.51 -18.81
C LEU A 36 -34.56 7.26 -20.06
N ALA A 37 -33.82 8.27 -20.53
CA ALA A 37 -32.91 8.12 -21.66
C ALA A 37 -31.57 7.48 -21.25
N VAL A 38 -31.11 7.72 -20.02
CA VAL A 38 -29.77 7.31 -19.55
C VAL A 38 -29.82 5.99 -18.77
N MET A 39 -30.84 5.79 -17.93
CA MET A 39 -30.98 4.58 -17.12
C MET A 39 -31.98 3.61 -17.75
N LYS A 40 -31.49 2.43 -18.15
CA LYS A 40 -32.34 1.30 -18.56
C LYS A 40 -32.90 0.66 -17.28
N ASN A 41 -34.21 0.49 -17.20
CA ASN A 41 -34.97 -0.08 -16.07
C ASN A 41 -35.28 0.85 -14.88
N VAL A 42 -35.66 2.10 -15.13
CA VAL A 42 -36.21 2.96 -14.06
C VAL A 42 -37.69 2.63 -13.82
N PRO A 43 -38.10 2.30 -12.57
CA PRO A 43 -39.51 2.09 -12.23
C PRO A 43 -40.31 3.39 -12.40
N VAL A 44 -41.25 3.37 -13.34
CA VAL A 44 -42.16 4.48 -13.62
C VAL A 44 -43.59 3.98 -13.80
N GLU A 45 -44.54 4.61 -13.13
CA GLU A 45 -45.96 4.41 -13.42
C GLU A 45 -46.32 5.23 -14.66
N ARG A 46 -46.93 4.60 -15.66
CA ARG A 46 -47.38 5.27 -16.89
C ARG A 46 -48.90 5.28 -17.00
N ASP A 47 -49.45 6.41 -17.42
CA ASP A 47 -50.87 6.58 -17.79
C ASP A 47 -51.19 5.74 -19.06
N GLY A 48 -52.47 5.45 -19.32
CA GLY A 48 -52.95 4.66 -20.46
C GLY A 48 -52.62 5.23 -21.86
N ARG A 49 -51.99 6.41 -21.91
CA ARG A 49 -51.43 7.04 -23.11
C ARG A 49 -49.89 7.10 -23.11
N GLY A 50 -49.23 6.36 -22.23
CA GLY A 50 -47.76 6.23 -22.17
C GLY A 50 -47.02 7.37 -21.47
N ARG A 51 -47.70 8.29 -20.79
CA ARG A 51 -47.08 9.41 -20.05
C ARG A 51 -46.71 9.00 -18.63
N VAL A 52 -45.57 9.48 -18.11
CA VAL A 52 -45.10 9.17 -16.74
C VAL A 52 -45.98 9.89 -15.71
N LEU A 53 -46.64 9.12 -14.85
CA LEU A 53 -47.49 9.60 -13.75
C LEU A 53 -46.70 9.72 -12.44
N ARG A 54 -45.90 8.69 -12.12
CA ARG A 54 -45.02 8.64 -10.94
C ARG A 54 -43.67 8.04 -11.28
N ILE A 55 -42.64 8.50 -10.58
CA ILE A 55 -41.27 8.00 -10.68
C ILE A 55 -40.75 7.65 -9.29
N SER A 56 -39.88 6.63 -9.23
CA SER A 56 -39.14 6.30 -8.02
C SER A 56 -38.29 7.50 -7.56
N LEU A 57 -38.56 7.99 -6.35
CA LEU A 57 -37.86 9.13 -5.76
C LEU A 57 -36.36 8.89 -5.63
N ALA A 58 -35.96 7.67 -5.26
CA ALA A 58 -34.55 7.28 -5.12
C ALA A 58 -33.76 7.41 -6.43
N HIS A 59 -34.36 7.02 -7.56
CA HIS A 59 -33.72 7.12 -8.87
C HIS A 59 -33.65 8.57 -9.37
N TYR A 60 -34.66 9.37 -9.02
CA TYR A 60 -34.68 10.79 -9.31
C TYR A 60 -33.59 11.55 -8.53
N ASP A 61 -33.47 11.28 -7.23
CA ASP A 61 -32.46 11.92 -6.37
C ASP A 61 -31.04 11.51 -6.77
N HIS A 62 -30.80 10.22 -7.08
CA HIS A 62 -29.51 9.75 -7.58
C HIS A 62 -29.07 10.44 -8.88
N HIS A 63 -29.98 10.64 -9.83
CA HIS A 63 -29.67 11.36 -11.06
C HIS A 63 -29.47 12.86 -10.82
N ARG A 64 -30.26 13.45 -9.93
CA ARG A 64 -30.14 14.86 -9.57
C ARG A 64 -28.77 15.14 -8.94
N GLU A 65 -28.32 14.32 -8.00
CA GLU A 65 -27.01 14.47 -7.35
C GLU A 65 -25.83 14.27 -8.30
N ARG A 66 -25.98 13.41 -9.32
CA ARG A 66 -24.91 13.09 -10.27
C ARG A 66 -24.73 14.13 -11.39
N PHE A 67 -25.81 14.82 -11.76
CA PHE A 67 -25.83 15.69 -12.94
C PHE A 67 -26.24 17.16 -12.67
N MET A 68 -26.69 17.51 -11.46
CA MET A 68 -26.89 18.90 -11.07
C MET A 68 -25.71 19.45 -10.26
N ASN A 69 -25.35 20.70 -10.57
CA ASN A 69 -24.27 21.43 -9.91
C ASN A 69 -24.61 21.65 -8.42
N PRO A 70 -23.75 21.26 -7.46
CA PRO A 70 -24.03 21.32 -6.03
C PRO A 70 -24.37 22.71 -5.50
N ALA A 71 -23.97 23.78 -6.18
CA ALA A 71 -24.32 25.16 -5.84
C ALA A 71 -25.82 25.51 -5.99
N LYS A 72 -26.64 24.65 -6.61
CA LYS A 72 -28.10 24.83 -6.79
C LYS A 72 -28.94 23.92 -5.91
N MET A 73 -28.34 23.15 -5.00
CA MET A 73 -29.06 22.26 -4.08
C MET A 73 -29.39 23.00 -2.78
N ALA A 74 -30.67 23.34 -2.59
CA ALA A 74 -31.16 24.19 -1.50
C ALA A 74 -31.32 23.47 -0.13
N THR A 75 -30.62 22.35 0.11
CA THR A 75 -30.71 21.66 1.40
C THR A 75 -29.36 21.03 1.73
N PRO A 76 -28.79 21.27 2.93
CA PRO A 76 -27.51 20.69 3.30
C PRO A 76 -27.67 19.17 3.38
N PRO A 77 -26.81 18.38 2.69
CA PRO A 77 -26.88 16.93 2.76
C PRO A 77 -26.56 16.48 4.20
N ALA A 78 -27.35 15.55 4.72
CA ALA A 78 -27.12 14.89 6.00
C ALA A 78 -25.69 14.32 6.06
N GLU A 79 -25.09 14.39 7.26
CA GLU A 79 -23.73 13.91 7.56
C GLU A 79 -23.47 12.55 6.90
N LYS A 80 -22.56 12.54 5.92
CA LYS A 80 -22.16 11.32 5.24
C LYS A 80 -21.21 10.55 6.14
N THR A 81 -21.59 9.31 6.46
CA THR A 81 -20.62 8.25 6.70
C THR A 81 -19.69 8.18 5.49
N PHE A 82 -18.39 8.44 5.72
CA PHE A 82 -17.35 8.41 4.72
C PHE A 82 -17.42 7.09 3.94
N GLN A 83 -17.86 7.15 2.69
CA GLN A 83 -17.72 6.06 1.74
C GLN A 83 -16.35 6.21 1.07
N SER A 84 -15.51 5.22 1.27
CA SER A 84 -14.08 5.14 0.91
C SER A 84 -13.77 5.11 -0.60
N ASP A 85 -14.78 5.27 -1.45
CA ASP A 85 -14.69 5.09 -2.90
C ASP A 85 -14.95 6.40 -3.69
N SER A 86 -14.74 7.55 -3.05
CA SER A 86 -14.84 8.84 -3.73
C SER A 86 -13.62 9.08 -4.63
N PHE A 87 -13.85 9.58 -5.85
CA PHE A 87 -12.79 10.00 -6.79
C PHE A 87 -11.76 10.94 -6.15
N GLU A 88 -12.18 11.75 -5.17
CA GLU A 88 -11.30 12.62 -4.38
C GLU A 88 -10.37 11.84 -3.43
N GLU A 89 -10.84 10.72 -2.87
CA GLU A 89 -10.02 9.84 -2.03
C GLU A 89 -9.03 9.05 -2.87
N ALA A 90 -9.45 8.55 -4.03
CA ALA A 90 -8.54 7.94 -5.00
C ALA A 90 -7.46 8.94 -5.49
N SER A 91 -7.84 10.19 -5.72
CA SER A 91 -6.90 11.26 -6.09
C SER A 91 -5.92 11.58 -4.96
N ARG A 92 -6.40 11.61 -3.71
CA ARG A 92 -5.56 11.81 -2.51
C ARG A 92 -4.57 10.66 -2.31
N GLN A 93 -5.03 9.41 -2.41
CA GLN A 93 -4.17 8.23 -2.30
C GLN A 93 -3.10 8.21 -3.40
N LYS A 94 -3.48 8.55 -4.64
CA LYS A 94 -2.54 8.64 -5.76
C LYS A 94 -1.46 9.71 -5.53
N GLU A 95 -1.85 10.90 -5.07
CA GLU A 95 -0.90 11.97 -4.77
C GLU A 95 0.00 11.60 -3.58
N TRP A 96 -0.57 10.96 -2.55
CA TRP A 96 0.20 10.46 -1.42
C TRP A 96 1.26 9.43 -1.85
N LEU A 97 0.89 8.47 -2.70
CA LEU A 97 1.82 7.49 -3.28
C LEU A 97 2.87 8.14 -4.20
N LYS A 98 2.56 9.27 -4.83
CA LYS A 98 3.52 10.04 -5.64
C LYS A 98 4.54 10.72 -4.73
N VAL A 99 4.09 11.43 -3.69
CA VAL A 99 4.97 12.05 -2.70
C VAL A 99 5.86 11.00 -2.03
N HIS A 100 5.30 9.84 -1.69
CA HIS A 100 6.08 8.75 -1.08
C HIS A 100 7.15 8.20 -2.02
N ARG A 101 6.84 8.05 -3.32
CA ARG A 101 7.83 7.64 -4.32
C ARG A 101 8.95 8.67 -4.49
N GLU A 102 8.62 9.97 -4.51
CA GLU A 102 9.63 11.02 -4.57
C GLU A 102 10.51 11.04 -3.31
N LYS A 103 9.95 10.74 -2.14
CA LYS A 103 10.73 10.58 -0.92
C LYS A 103 11.72 9.41 -0.99
N ILE A 104 11.28 8.25 -1.50
CA ILE A 104 12.15 7.08 -1.68
C ILE A 104 13.26 7.40 -2.69
N ARG A 105 12.95 8.08 -3.80
CA ARG A 105 13.97 8.54 -4.77
C ARG A 105 14.98 9.48 -4.14
N LEU A 106 14.53 10.44 -3.34
CA LEU A 106 15.44 11.34 -2.63
C LEU A 106 16.36 10.58 -1.65
N GLU A 107 15.82 9.58 -0.93
CA GLU A 107 16.61 8.74 -0.04
C GLU A 107 17.60 7.84 -0.80
N GLU A 108 17.25 7.39 -2.01
CA GLU A 108 18.14 6.68 -2.93
C GLU A 108 19.26 7.60 -3.42
N ASP A 109 18.93 8.83 -3.86
CA ASP A 109 19.91 9.83 -4.34
C ASP A 109 20.92 10.22 -3.23
N ILE A 110 20.47 10.25 -1.98
CA ILE A 110 21.32 10.53 -0.81
C ILE A 110 22.05 9.25 -0.33
N SER A 111 21.92 8.12 -1.04
CA SER A 111 22.52 6.83 -0.68
C SER A 111 22.13 6.31 0.71
N ASN A 112 20.95 6.69 1.19
CA ASN A 112 20.42 6.29 2.49
C ASN A 112 19.68 4.94 2.43
N LEU A 113 19.42 4.42 1.23
CA LEU A 113 18.78 3.13 1.00
C LEU A 113 19.82 2.07 0.65
N ILE A 114 19.77 0.95 1.37
CA ILE A 114 20.59 -0.23 1.09
C ILE A 114 19.70 -1.37 0.59
N ARG A 115 20.23 -2.13 -0.36
CA ARG A 115 19.54 -3.30 -0.87
C ARG A 115 19.56 -4.45 0.14
N ALA A 116 18.37 -4.82 0.60
CA ALA A 116 18.23 -5.86 1.61
C ALA A 116 18.70 -7.24 1.13
N ASP A 117 18.49 -7.59 -0.14
CA ASP A 117 18.96 -8.86 -0.71
C ASP A 117 20.49 -8.97 -0.71
N LYS A 118 21.17 -7.90 -1.15
CA LYS A 118 22.63 -7.82 -1.19
C LYS A 118 23.27 -7.77 0.19
N LEU A 119 22.68 -7.01 1.10
CA LEU A 119 23.11 -6.99 2.51
C LEU A 119 23.01 -8.38 3.16
N ASN A 120 21.91 -9.10 2.91
CA ASN A 120 21.72 -10.44 3.46
C ASN A 120 22.71 -11.46 2.86
N GLU A 121 22.98 -11.36 1.55
CA GLU A 121 24.01 -12.16 0.88
C GLU A 121 25.40 -11.90 1.50
N ALA A 122 25.81 -10.64 1.60
CA ALA A 122 27.07 -10.25 2.22
C ALA A 122 27.17 -10.72 3.69
N SER A 123 26.09 -10.57 4.47
CA SER A 123 26.03 -11.04 5.85
C SER A 123 26.24 -12.55 5.98
N ARG A 124 25.68 -13.35 5.05
CA ARG A 124 25.90 -14.81 5.04
C ARG A 124 27.34 -15.17 4.73
N THR A 125 27.95 -14.50 3.75
CA THR A 125 29.36 -14.71 3.39
C THR A 125 30.28 -14.37 4.55
N ILE A 126 30.10 -13.20 5.17
CA ILE A 126 30.87 -12.77 6.35
C ILE A 126 30.74 -13.79 7.49
N LYS A 127 29.52 -14.23 7.80
CA LYS A 127 29.28 -15.24 8.84
C LYS A 127 30.02 -16.55 8.55
N HIS A 128 29.95 -17.02 7.31
CA HIS A 128 30.62 -18.24 6.90
C HIS A 128 32.15 -18.16 7.11
N GLU A 129 32.76 -17.06 6.68
CA GLU A 129 34.20 -16.84 6.81
C GLU A 129 34.65 -16.73 8.28
N ILE A 130 33.89 -16.03 9.12
CA ILE A 130 34.15 -15.98 10.57
C ILE A 130 34.05 -17.39 11.18
N SER A 131 33.02 -18.16 10.82
CA SER A 131 32.86 -19.54 11.31
C SER A 131 34.04 -20.42 10.89
N LEU A 132 34.56 -20.29 9.67
CA LEU A 132 35.73 -21.05 9.22
C LEU A 132 36.97 -20.78 10.09
N ILE A 133 37.20 -19.52 10.48
CA ILE A 133 38.33 -19.15 11.35
C ILE A 133 38.14 -19.74 12.76
N ILE A 134 36.93 -19.62 13.32
CA ILE A 134 36.61 -20.21 14.64
C ILE A 134 36.79 -21.72 14.63
N HIS A 135 36.35 -22.42 13.57
CA HIS A 135 36.52 -23.86 13.45
C HIS A 135 37.99 -24.30 13.36
N ARG A 136 38.92 -23.42 12.99
CA ARG A 136 40.36 -23.73 13.01
C ARG A 136 40.97 -23.66 14.41
N LEU A 137 40.27 -23.12 15.41
CA LEU A 137 40.75 -23.08 16.80
C LEU A 137 41.11 -24.48 17.33
N GLN A 138 40.38 -25.52 16.91
CA GLN A 138 40.68 -26.89 17.30
C GLN A 138 42.09 -27.36 16.91
N ASN A 139 42.68 -26.76 15.86
CA ASN A 139 44.05 -27.09 15.42
C ASN A 139 45.11 -26.64 16.46
N ARG A 140 44.75 -25.74 17.39
CA ARG A 140 45.61 -25.28 18.50
C ARG A 140 45.54 -26.18 19.73
N ALA A 141 44.75 -27.26 19.70
CA ALA A 141 44.51 -28.10 20.88
C ALA A 141 45.79 -28.75 21.42
N GLU A 142 46.66 -29.26 20.56
CA GLU A 142 47.92 -29.90 20.96
C GLU A 142 48.90 -28.89 21.57
N GLU A 143 49.03 -27.72 20.96
CA GLU A 143 49.84 -26.60 21.47
C GLU A 143 49.36 -26.18 22.87
N LEU A 144 48.05 -26.01 23.03
CA LEU A 144 47.45 -25.64 24.32
C LEU A 144 47.65 -26.74 25.36
N ALA A 145 47.51 -28.01 24.99
CA ALA A 145 47.76 -29.15 25.89
C ALA A 145 49.21 -29.19 26.38
N ALA A 146 50.18 -28.93 25.50
CA ALA A 146 51.59 -28.88 25.87
C ALA A 146 51.90 -27.73 26.84
N ILE A 147 51.33 -26.55 26.62
CA ILE A 147 51.49 -25.38 27.51
C ILE A 147 50.88 -25.68 28.89
N VAL A 148 49.67 -26.25 28.91
CA VAL A 148 48.99 -26.63 30.16
C VAL A 148 49.83 -27.64 30.95
N ALA A 149 50.42 -28.63 30.28
CA ALA A 149 51.25 -29.65 30.93
C ALA A 149 52.51 -29.05 31.59
N LYS A 150 53.08 -27.98 31.03
CA LYS A 150 54.32 -27.36 31.51
C LYS A 150 54.10 -26.24 32.54
N GLU A 151 53.14 -25.37 32.29
CA GLU A 151 52.94 -24.11 33.03
C GLU A 151 51.60 -24.06 33.78
N GLY A 152 50.80 -25.12 33.65
CA GLY A 152 49.48 -25.21 34.26
C GLY A 152 48.51 -24.16 33.73
N VAL A 153 47.59 -23.76 34.60
CA VAL A 153 46.49 -22.83 34.25
C VAL A 153 46.99 -21.43 33.89
N HIS A 154 48.14 -21.01 34.43
CA HIS A 154 48.68 -19.68 34.13
C HIS A 154 49.11 -19.59 32.65
N GLY A 155 49.94 -20.53 32.19
CA GLY A 155 50.35 -20.59 30.78
C GLY A 155 49.15 -20.73 29.84
N ALA A 156 48.15 -21.56 30.22
CA ALA A 156 46.92 -21.71 29.47
C ALA A 156 46.17 -20.38 29.26
N ARG A 157 46.08 -19.53 30.29
CA ARG A 157 45.42 -18.21 30.17
C ARG A 157 46.17 -17.28 29.23
N VAL A 158 47.50 -17.28 29.30
CA VAL A 158 48.34 -16.45 28.42
C VAL A 158 48.18 -16.92 26.97
N ALA A 159 48.29 -18.24 26.73
CA ALA A 159 48.13 -18.83 25.41
C ALA A 159 46.75 -18.55 24.80
N LEU A 160 45.66 -18.72 25.57
CA LEU A 160 44.31 -18.41 25.10
C LEU A 160 44.13 -16.93 24.74
N ARG A 161 44.78 -16.02 25.49
CA ARG A 161 44.73 -14.59 25.18
C ARG A 161 45.44 -14.29 23.85
N THR A 162 46.61 -14.91 23.62
CA THR A 162 47.35 -14.78 22.36
C THR A 162 46.54 -15.34 21.20
N ILE A 163 46.03 -16.57 21.34
CA ILE A 163 45.20 -17.21 20.30
C ILE A 163 43.97 -16.37 19.98
N ALA A 164 43.30 -15.81 20.99
CA ALA A 164 42.14 -14.94 20.78
C ALA A 164 42.52 -13.65 20.04
N HIS A 165 43.69 -13.07 20.33
CA HIS A 165 44.19 -11.91 19.62
C HIS A 165 44.51 -12.22 18.15
N ASP A 166 45.23 -13.32 17.90
CA ASP A 166 45.59 -13.76 16.55
C ASP A 166 44.32 -14.07 15.73
N MET A 167 43.34 -14.77 16.31
CA MET A 167 42.06 -15.03 15.64
C MET A 167 41.30 -13.74 15.32
N ALA A 168 41.34 -12.74 16.20
CA ALA A 168 40.70 -11.46 15.94
C ALA A 168 41.36 -10.72 14.78
N ASN A 169 42.70 -10.79 14.67
CA ASN A 169 43.45 -10.25 13.55
C ASN A 169 43.14 -11.01 12.25
N ASP A 170 43.14 -12.34 12.26
CA ASP A 170 42.77 -13.17 11.11
C ASP A 170 41.36 -12.84 10.60
N ILE A 171 40.40 -12.64 11.51
CA ILE A 171 39.05 -12.21 11.17
C ILE A 171 39.08 -10.82 10.53
N ALA A 172 39.77 -9.85 11.14
CA ALA A 172 39.86 -8.50 10.62
C ALA A 172 40.47 -8.47 9.22
N ASP A 173 41.60 -9.15 9.01
CA ASP A 173 42.28 -9.25 7.72
C ASP A 173 41.38 -9.90 6.66
N ARG A 174 40.63 -10.95 7.04
CA ARG A 174 39.67 -11.58 6.12
C ARG A 174 38.52 -10.64 5.76
N MET A 175 38.01 -9.86 6.71
CA MET A 175 36.96 -8.87 6.46
C MET A 175 37.45 -7.75 5.55
N VAL A 176 38.69 -7.27 5.72
CA VAL A 176 39.31 -6.28 4.84
C VAL A 176 39.42 -6.84 3.42
N GLY A 177 39.85 -8.10 3.26
CA GLY A 177 39.90 -8.75 1.96
C GLY A 177 38.52 -8.85 1.27
N LEU A 178 37.50 -9.29 2.00
CA LEU A 178 36.13 -9.35 1.47
C LEU A 178 35.58 -7.97 1.07
N ALA A 179 35.91 -6.93 1.84
CA ALA A 179 35.50 -5.57 1.54
C ALA A 179 36.22 -5.01 0.31
N ALA A 180 37.50 -5.34 0.10
CA ALA A 180 38.26 -4.91 -1.07
C ALA A 180 37.79 -5.59 -2.37
N ASP A 181 37.31 -6.83 -2.30
CA ASP A 181 36.76 -7.56 -3.43
C ASP A 181 35.30 -7.19 -3.73
N ALA A 182 34.63 -6.49 -2.82
CA ALA A 182 33.23 -6.09 -2.98
C ALA A 182 33.09 -4.95 -4.01
N PRO A 183 32.04 -4.98 -4.85
CA PRO A 183 31.77 -3.88 -5.77
C PRO A 183 31.41 -2.60 -4.99
N GLU A 184 31.84 -1.45 -5.51
CA GLU A 184 31.55 -0.14 -4.90
C GLU A 184 30.04 0.20 -4.91
N HIS A 185 29.32 -0.31 -5.92
CA HIS A 185 27.88 -0.12 -6.07
C HIS A 185 27.18 -1.44 -6.40
N ASP A 186 25.99 -1.61 -5.84
CA ASP A 186 25.12 -2.72 -6.20
C ASP A 186 24.63 -2.57 -7.65
N PRO A 187 24.52 -3.66 -8.42
CA PRO A 187 24.01 -3.60 -9.79
C PRO A 187 22.56 -3.13 -9.82
N LEU A 188 22.18 -2.32 -10.80
CA LEU A 188 20.79 -1.85 -10.93
C LEU A 188 19.81 -3.04 -11.08
N ILE A 189 18.63 -2.95 -10.46
CA ILE A 189 17.57 -3.95 -10.61
C ILE A 189 16.87 -3.72 -11.96
N GLU A 190 17.34 -4.37 -13.02
CA GLU A 190 16.77 -4.21 -14.36
C GLU A 190 15.41 -4.90 -14.53
N LYS A 191 15.04 -5.82 -13.64
CA LYS A 191 13.72 -6.49 -13.61
C LYS A 191 13.24 -6.68 -12.18
N LEU A 192 12.09 -6.09 -11.86
CA LEU A 192 11.35 -6.41 -10.64
C LEU A 192 10.94 -7.89 -10.70
N PRO A 193 11.13 -8.68 -9.62
CA PRO A 193 10.55 -10.00 -9.54
C PRO A 193 9.03 -9.88 -9.67
N SER A 194 8.49 -10.60 -10.66
CA SER A 194 7.04 -10.73 -10.93
C SER A 194 6.29 -11.37 -9.77
#